data_AF-A0A3C2B8I2-F1
#
_entry.id   AF-A0A3C2B8I2-F1
#
_cell.length_a   1.000
_cell.length_b   1.000
_cell.length_c   1.000
_cell.angle_alpha   90.00
_cell.angle_beta   90.00
_cell.angle_gamma   90.00
#
_symmetry.space_group_name_H-M   'P 1'
#
loop_
_entity.id
_entity.type
_entity.pdbx_description
1 polymer ?
#
loop_
_entity_poly.entity_id
_entity_poly.type
_entity_poly.pdbx_seq_one_letter_code
_entity_poly.pdbx_strand_id
1 'polypeptide(L)'
;MRGWGGVEGRSLTEVTTTAAPTPSADSTSMSSADWARWALPGVVWGTSFFFIAEALEGFPAAVITPLRVGLGFLTLGLVPAARRTRIVGADRWRILLLGTIWMAIPLSLFPFAEQHVSSSVTGMLNGATPIFVTTVAAAMARQLPHRTRLLGLALGVAGVVLIALPTADEGGNSLGGIAMIFAALVFYGFALNVAVPLQQRYGSLPVLWRTQAVALVLTAPFAVPELGDVHLAWKPVLAMVGLGVLGTALAYVAMADNAGRLGSSRASASVYLIPVVSLLLGALVRNEAVAVLSVVGCAVTLVGAWLAGRR
;
A
#
# COMPACT_ATOMS: atom_id res chain seq x y z
N MET A 1 -45.11 -52.90 -46.20
CA MET A 1 -44.31 -53.93 -46.88
C MET A 1 -42.96 -53.34 -47.23
N ARG A 2 -41.87 -53.93 -46.68
CA ARG A 2 -40.45 -53.87 -47.11
C ARG A 2 -39.78 -52.48 -47.15
N GLY A 3 -38.61 -52.24 -46.56
CA GLY A 3 -37.67 -53.12 -45.89
C GLY A 3 -36.58 -52.30 -45.19
N TRP A 4 -36.03 -52.87 -44.14
CA TRP A 4 -34.84 -52.41 -43.43
C TRP A 4 -33.57 -52.88 -44.15
N GLY A 5 -32.56 -52.01 -44.18
CA GLY A 5 -31.16 -52.29 -44.52
C GLY A 5 -30.40 -50.97 -44.40
N GLY A 6 -29.19 -50.84 -43.89
CA GLY A 6 -28.22 -51.74 -43.28
C GLY A 6 -27.14 -50.83 -42.68
N VAL A 7 -26.49 -51.30 -41.64
CA VAL A 7 -25.42 -50.63 -40.87
C VAL A 7 -24.14 -50.55 -41.71
N GLU A 8 -23.38 -49.45 -41.65
CA GLU A 8 -21.91 -49.51 -41.59
C GLU A 8 -21.25 -48.17 -41.23
N GLY A 9 -20.23 -48.28 -40.38
CA GLY A 9 -19.69 -47.20 -39.57
C GLY A 9 -18.84 -46.18 -40.33
N ARG A 10 -18.91 -44.93 -39.87
CA ARG A 10 -17.89 -43.93 -40.13
C ARG A 10 -17.07 -43.75 -38.87
N SER A 11 -15.83 -44.23 -38.95
CA SER A 11 -14.76 -43.99 -38.02
C SER A 11 -14.57 -42.47 -37.82
N LEU A 12 -14.59 -42.07 -36.55
CA LEU A 12 -14.17 -40.75 -36.12
C LEU A 12 -12.65 -40.67 -36.30
N THR A 13 -12.18 -39.98 -37.34
CA THR A 13 -10.78 -39.54 -37.41
C THR A 13 -10.55 -38.51 -36.30
N GLU A 14 -9.95 -38.95 -35.20
CA GLU A 14 -9.31 -38.06 -34.22
C GLU A 14 -8.27 -37.21 -34.94
N VAL A 15 -8.58 -35.92 -35.11
CA VAL A 15 -7.58 -34.91 -35.43
C VAL A 15 -6.80 -34.65 -34.14
N THR A 16 -5.72 -35.40 -33.93
CA THR A 16 -4.74 -35.13 -32.88
C THR A 16 -4.08 -33.79 -33.19
N THR A 17 -4.68 -32.71 -32.68
CA THR A 17 -4.08 -31.38 -32.72
C THR A 17 -2.90 -31.40 -31.77
N THR A 18 -1.68 -31.54 -32.31
CA THR A 18 -0.44 -31.44 -31.55
C THR A 18 -0.35 -30.01 -31.03
N ALA A 19 -0.72 -29.80 -29.76
CA ALA A 19 -0.57 -28.51 -29.11
C ALA A 19 0.93 -28.16 -29.11
N ALA A 20 1.28 -27.04 -29.75
CA ALA A 20 2.63 -26.51 -29.69
C ALA A 20 3.03 -26.29 -28.22
N PRO A 21 4.27 -26.60 -27.83
CA PRO A 21 4.73 -26.35 -26.47
C PRO A 21 4.54 -24.86 -26.16
N THR A 22 3.80 -24.58 -25.09
CA THR A 22 3.74 -23.24 -24.50
C THR A 22 5.18 -22.84 -24.17
N PRO A 23 5.64 -21.63 -24.56
CA PRO A 23 6.96 -21.19 -24.17
C PRO A 23 7.03 -21.27 -22.64
N SER A 24 8.01 -22.04 -22.15
CA SER A 24 8.37 -22.02 -20.73
C SER A 24 8.50 -20.57 -20.31
N ALA A 25 7.99 -20.25 -19.12
CA ALA A 25 8.23 -18.96 -18.48
C ALA A 25 9.73 -18.89 -18.14
N ASP A 26 10.54 -18.70 -19.18
CA ASP A 26 11.97 -18.54 -19.08
C ASP A 26 12.21 -17.33 -18.22
N SER A 27 13.04 -17.55 -17.22
CA SER A 27 13.64 -16.59 -16.33
C SER A 27 14.35 -15.51 -17.13
N THR A 28 13.60 -14.53 -17.63
CA THR A 28 14.18 -13.27 -18.09
C THR A 28 14.79 -12.61 -16.86
N SER A 29 16.12 -12.63 -16.80
CA SER A 29 16.86 -11.91 -15.77
C SER A 29 16.46 -10.45 -15.83
N MET A 30 15.97 -9.92 -14.71
CA MET A 30 15.58 -8.51 -14.63
C MET A 30 16.81 -7.65 -14.91
N SER A 31 16.71 -6.74 -15.89
CA SER A 31 17.75 -5.76 -16.12
C SER A 31 17.92 -4.85 -14.90
N SER A 32 19.05 -4.14 -14.78
CA SER A 32 19.25 -3.14 -13.74
C SER A 32 18.16 -2.06 -13.75
N ALA A 33 17.69 -1.67 -14.95
CA ALA A 33 16.60 -0.73 -15.11
C ALA A 33 15.25 -1.28 -14.61
N ASP A 34 15.00 -2.59 -14.77
CA ASP A 34 13.78 -3.22 -14.25
C ASP A 34 13.80 -3.31 -12.72
N TRP A 35 14.96 -3.57 -12.12
CA TRP A 35 15.12 -3.53 -10.67
C TRP A 35 14.88 -2.13 -10.09
N ALA A 36 15.40 -1.09 -10.73
CA ALA A 36 15.17 0.29 -10.31
C ALA A 36 13.67 0.67 -10.38
N ARG A 37 12.99 0.31 -11.47
CA ARG A 37 11.53 0.53 -11.63
C ARG A 37 10.71 -0.25 -10.62
N TRP A 38 11.13 -1.48 -10.32
CA TRP A 38 10.49 -2.31 -9.30
C TRP A 38 10.65 -1.72 -7.90
N ALA A 39 11.84 -1.22 -7.55
CA ALA A 39 12.11 -0.67 -6.23
C ALA A 39 11.44 0.69 -5.97
N LEU A 40 11.16 1.46 -7.04
CA LEU A 40 10.69 2.84 -6.96
C LEU A 40 9.49 3.05 -6.01
N PRO A 41 8.37 2.29 -6.08
CA PRO A 41 7.25 2.50 -5.17
C PRO A 41 7.64 2.27 -3.70
N GLY A 42 8.42 1.22 -3.44
CA GLY A 42 8.89 0.89 -2.09
C GLY A 42 9.77 1.98 -1.48
N VAL A 43 10.70 2.52 -2.27
CA VAL A 43 11.59 3.61 -1.85
C VAL A 43 10.81 4.90 -1.60
N VAL A 44 9.91 5.26 -2.52
CA VAL A 44 9.12 6.50 -2.39
C VAL A 44 8.16 6.42 -1.20
N TRP A 45 7.49 5.29 -1.00
CA TRP A 45 6.62 5.12 0.17
C TRP A 45 7.38 5.01 1.48
N GLY A 46 8.57 4.40 1.49
CA GLY A 46 9.48 4.42 2.65
C GLY A 46 9.93 5.83 3.02
N THR A 47 10.17 6.68 2.02
CA THR A 47 10.53 8.10 2.20
C THR A 47 9.36 8.95 2.71
N SER A 48 8.13 8.44 2.64
CA SER A 48 6.95 9.24 3.00
C SER A 48 6.93 9.63 4.48
N PHE A 49 7.39 8.77 5.40
CA PHE A 49 7.44 9.08 6.83
C PHE A 49 8.47 10.17 7.12
N PHE A 50 9.64 10.10 6.48
CA PHE A 50 10.61 11.20 6.50
C PHE A 50 9.98 12.50 6.01
N PHE A 51 9.28 12.49 4.87
CA PHE A 51 8.63 13.71 4.37
C PHE A 51 7.47 14.20 5.24
N ILE A 52 6.77 13.34 5.98
CA ILE A 52 5.73 13.78 6.93
C ILE A 52 6.40 14.54 8.07
N ALA A 53 7.45 13.99 8.68
CA ALA A 53 8.22 14.65 9.73
C ALA A 53 8.81 16.00 9.27
N GLU A 54 9.30 16.08 8.04
CA GLU A 54 9.78 17.32 7.44
C GLU A 54 8.66 18.33 7.13
N ALA A 55 7.48 17.85 6.71
CA ALA A 55 6.32 18.70 6.49
C ALA A 55 5.76 19.27 7.80
N LEU A 56 5.81 18.50 8.89
CA LEU A 56 5.35 18.93 10.22
C LEU A 56 6.15 20.12 10.78
N GLU A 57 7.34 20.42 10.24
CA GLU A 57 8.10 21.63 10.59
C GLU A 57 7.48 22.93 10.05
N GLY A 58 6.56 22.86 9.07
CA GLY A 58 5.91 24.03 8.48
C GLY A 58 4.40 23.92 8.27
N PHE A 59 3.82 22.73 8.43
CA PHE A 59 2.39 22.49 8.25
C PHE A 59 1.80 21.81 9.49
N PRO A 60 0.66 22.29 10.00
CA PRO A 60 -0.10 21.56 10.99
C PRO A 60 -0.55 20.19 10.47
N ALA A 61 -0.64 19.20 11.36
CA ALA A 61 -0.94 17.82 10.99
C ALA A 61 -2.24 17.68 10.17
N ALA A 62 -3.27 18.46 10.51
CA ALA A 62 -4.55 18.45 9.79
C ALA A 62 -4.45 18.95 8.35
N VAL A 63 -3.44 19.79 8.03
CA VAL A 63 -3.20 20.34 6.69
C VAL A 63 -2.46 19.35 5.79
N ILE A 64 -1.64 18.47 6.37
CA ILE A 64 -0.77 17.55 5.61
C ILE A 64 -1.57 16.62 4.69
N THR A 65 -2.60 15.96 5.21
CA THR A 65 -3.38 15.00 4.41
C THR A 65 -4.11 15.61 3.22
N PRO A 66 -4.96 16.64 3.39
CA PRO A 66 -5.66 17.21 2.24
C PRO A 66 -4.69 17.79 1.21
N LEU A 67 -3.56 18.37 1.63
CA LEU A 67 -2.57 18.88 0.70
C LEU A 67 -1.85 17.75 -0.05
N ARG A 68 -1.38 16.71 0.65
CA ARG A 68 -0.80 15.49 0.07
C ARG A 68 -1.76 14.83 -0.94
N VAL A 69 -3.00 14.61 -0.53
CA VAL A 69 -4.02 13.95 -1.36
C VAL A 69 -4.42 14.84 -2.52
N GLY A 70 -4.54 16.16 -2.31
CA GLY A 70 -4.85 17.13 -3.37
C GLY A 70 -3.77 17.19 -4.45
N LEU A 71 -2.50 17.26 -4.05
CA LEU A 71 -1.36 17.21 -4.98
C LEU A 71 -1.31 15.87 -5.74
N GLY A 72 -1.57 14.75 -5.06
CA GLY A 72 -1.70 13.44 -5.69
C GLY A 72 -2.85 13.39 -6.69
N PHE A 73 -4.03 13.90 -6.32
CA PHE A 73 -5.23 13.96 -7.16
C PHE A 73 -4.99 14.79 -8.42
N LEU A 74 -4.37 15.96 -8.29
CA LEU A 74 -4.04 16.82 -9.43
C LEU A 74 -3.03 16.14 -10.35
N THR A 75 -1.95 15.60 -9.79
CA THR A 75 -0.88 14.92 -10.55
C THR A 75 -1.40 13.69 -11.29
N LEU A 76 -2.10 12.80 -10.57
CA LEU A 76 -2.70 11.60 -11.17
C LEU A 76 -3.79 11.99 -12.18
N GLY A 77 -4.49 13.10 -11.91
CA GLY A 77 -5.44 13.74 -12.80
C GLY A 77 -4.84 14.24 -14.10
N LEU A 78 -3.51 14.37 -14.24
CA LEU A 78 -2.85 14.65 -15.53
C LEU A 78 -2.72 13.39 -16.39
N VAL A 79 -2.63 12.21 -15.78
CA VAL A 79 -2.49 10.92 -16.48
C VAL A 79 -3.81 10.54 -17.15
N PRO A 80 -3.91 10.49 -18.50
CA PRO A 80 -5.19 10.24 -19.18
C PRO A 80 -5.86 8.93 -18.76
N ALA A 81 -5.05 7.89 -18.50
CA ALA A 81 -5.53 6.58 -18.06
C ALA A 81 -6.33 6.64 -16.74
N ALA A 82 -6.06 7.60 -15.85
CA ALA A 82 -6.84 7.78 -14.61
C ALA A 82 -8.28 8.26 -14.86
N ARG A 83 -8.50 9.00 -15.96
CA ARG A 83 -9.80 9.63 -16.26
C ARG A 83 -10.69 8.79 -17.19
N ARG A 84 -10.11 7.86 -17.94
CA ARG A 84 -10.77 7.11 -19.03
C ARG A 84 -11.93 6.22 -18.56
N THR A 85 -11.76 5.46 -17.48
CA THR A 85 -12.78 4.50 -17.04
C THR A 85 -13.78 5.15 -16.10
N ARG A 86 -15.07 5.02 -16.36
CA ARG A 86 -16.14 5.47 -15.44
C ARG A 86 -16.50 4.35 -14.47
N ILE A 87 -16.73 4.73 -13.21
CA ILE A 87 -17.23 3.81 -12.17
C ILE A 87 -18.75 3.88 -12.14
N VAL A 88 -19.40 2.72 -12.25
CA VAL A 88 -20.84 2.61 -12.51
C VAL A 88 -21.61 2.07 -11.29
N GLY A 89 -22.88 2.48 -11.20
CA GLY A 89 -23.90 1.90 -10.32
C GLY A 89 -23.45 1.69 -8.88
N ALA A 90 -23.54 0.43 -8.44
CA ALA A 90 -23.30 0.02 -7.06
C ALA A 90 -21.85 0.18 -6.58
N ASP A 91 -20.84 0.30 -7.44
CA ASP A 91 -19.46 0.40 -6.94
C ASP A 91 -19.08 1.81 -6.45
N ARG A 92 -19.95 2.81 -6.64
CA ARG A 92 -19.71 4.18 -6.15
C ARG A 92 -19.59 4.26 -4.62
N TRP A 93 -20.41 3.49 -3.89
CA TRP A 93 -20.30 3.45 -2.42
C TRP A 93 -18.98 2.80 -1.99
N ARG A 94 -18.47 1.83 -2.75
CA ARG A 94 -17.17 1.20 -2.44
C ARG A 94 -16.01 2.15 -2.67
N ILE A 95 -16.13 3.06 -3.65
CA ILE A 95 -15.16 4.14 -3.85
C ILE A 95 -15.22 5.17 -2.73
N LEU A 96 -16.42 5.52 -2.27
CA LEU A 96 -16.60 6.35 -1.08
C LEU A 96 -15.93 5.68 0.13
N LEU A 97 -16.21 4.40 0.35
CA LEU A 97 -15.58 3.60 1.41
C LEU A 97 -14.06 3.63 1.28
N LEU A 98 -13.51 3.30 0.11
CA LEU A 98 -12.06 3.34 -0.14
C LEU A 98 -11.48 4.73 0.12
N GLY A 99 -12.14 5.80 -0.32
CA GLY A 99 -11.68 7.16 -0.04
C GLY A 99 -11.53 7.40 1.45
N THR A 100 -12.50 6.92 2.24
CA THR A 100 -12.48 7.00 3.70
C THR A 100 -11.40 6.12 4.34
N ILE A 101 -11.40 4.81 4.07
CA ILE A 101 -10.58 3.82 4.79
C ILE A 101 -9.19 3.60 4.19
N TRP A 102 -8.93 4.07 2.98
CA TRP A 102 -7.61 3.93 2.35
C TRP A 102 -6.82 5.23 2.35
N MET A 103 -7.50 6.37 2.21
CA MET A 103 -6.82 7.65 2.02
C MET A 103 -7.13 8.61 3.16
N ALA A 104 -8.39 8.96 3.41
CA ALA A 104 -8.76 10.01 4.37
C ALA A 104 -8.27 9.69 5.79
N ILE A 105 -8.76 8.60 6.38
CA ILE A 105 -8.45 8.26 7.77
C ILE A 105 -6.98 7.86 7.94
N PRO A 106 -6.47 6.79 7.29
CA PRO A 106 -5.12 6.32 7.58
C PRO A 106 -4.04 7.33 7.22
N LEU A 107 -4.17 8.10 6.12
CA LEU A 107 -3.17 9.13 5.81
C LEU A 107 -3.20 10.31 6.77
N SER A 108 -4.33 10.57 7.47
CA SER A 108 -4.41 11.59 8.52
C SER A 108 -3.83 11.11 9.83
N LEU A 109 -3.97 9.83 10.16
CA LEU A 109 -3.41 9.28 11.39
C LEU A 109 -1.88 9.35 11.43
N PHE A 110 -1.19 9.24 10.29
CA PHE A 110 0.28 9.28 10.27
C PHE A 110 0.89 10.64 10.69
N PRO A 111 0.47 11.80 10.14
CA PRO A 111 0.90 13.11 10.63
C PRO A 111 0.66 13.34 12.13
N PHE A 112 -0.51 12.96 12.65
CA PHE A 112 -0.79 13.09 14.08
C PHE A 112 0.06 12.11 14.91
N ALA A 113 0.32 10.90 14.41
CA ALA A 113 1.22 9.96 15.06
C ALA A 113 2.66 10.45 15.12
N GLU A 114 3.16 11.06 14.04
CA GLU A 114 4.54 11.55 13.96
C GLU A 114 4.82 12.79 14.82
N GLN A 115 3.79 13.43 15.39
CA GLN A 115 3.98 14.41 16.47
C GLN A 115 4.44 13.77 17.79
N HIS A 116 4.30 12.44 17.91
CA HIS A 116 4.57 11.68 19.14
C HIS A 116 5.49 10.48 18.94
N VAL A 117 5.75 10.08 17.69
CA VAL A 117 6.53 8.89 17.32
C VAL A 117 7.46 9.26 16.19
N SER A 118 8.70 8.75 16.21
CA SER A 118 9.68 9.07 15.17
C SER A 118 9.26 8.54 13.79
N SER A 119 9.77 9.16 12.72
CA SER A 119 9.48 8.72 11.34
C SER A 119 10.02 7.31 11.07
N SER A 120 11.17 6.96 11.66
CA SER A 120 11.74 5.61 11.61
C SER A 120 10.77 4.57 12.17
N VAL A 121 10.26 4.78 13.39
CA VAL A 121 9.35 3.84 14.05
C VAL A 121 8.03 3.76 13.30
N THR A 122 7.50 4.90 12.84
CA THR A 122 6.26 4.96 12.07
C THR A 122 6.35 4.13 10.79
N GLY A 123 7.41 4.28 10.01
CA GLY A 123 7.59 3.49 8.79
C GLY A 123 7.93 2.03 9.03
N MET A 124 8.66 1.70 10.11
CA MET A 124 8.90 0.31 10.52
C MET A 124 7.59 -0.40 10.86
N LEU A 125 6.73 0.23 11.68
CA LEU A 125 5.41 -0.28 12.00
C LEU A 125 4.53 -0.40 10.75
N ASN A 126 4.60 0.57 9.84
CA ASN A 126 3.86 0.48 8.58
C ASN A 126 4.27 -0.72 7.70
N GLY A 127 5.50 -1.21 7.85
CA GLY A 127 5.96 -2.46 7.24
C GLY A 127 5.10 -3.69 7.60
N ALA A 128 4.30 -3.62 8.67
CA ALA A 128 3.37 -4.66 9.07
C ALA A 128 2.06 -4.69 8.27
N THR A 129 1.82 -3.74 7.36
CA THR A 129 0.60 -3.68 6.53
C THR A 129 0.18 -5.06 5.94
N PRO A 130 1.08 -5.89 5.37
CA PRO A 130 0.68 -7.19 4.81
C PRO A 130 0.08 -8.16 5.84
N ILE A 131 0.46 -8.06 7.11
CA ILE A 131 -0.08 -8.87 8.21
C ILE A 131 -1.54 -8.50 8.46
N PHE A 132 -1.85 -7.21 8.48
CA PHE A 132 -3.24 -6.72 8.63
C PHE A 132 -4.10 -7.07 7.42
N VAL A 133 -3.56 -6.92 6.20
CA VAL A 133 -4.26 -7.32 4.96
C VAL A 133 -4.59 -8.81 4.98
N THR A 134 -3.63 -9.65 5.38
CA THR A 134 -3.82 -11.11 5.45
C THR A 134 -4.82 -11.50 6.54
N THR A 135 -4.73 -10.89 7.71
CA THR A 135 -5.67 -11.11 8.82
C THR A 135 -7.10 -10.76 8.43
N VAL A 136 -7.30 -9.57 7.83
CA VAL A 136 -8.62 -9.13 7.36
C VAL A 136 -9.15 -10.05 6.25
N ALA A 137 -8.29 -10.47 5.32
CA ALA A 137 -8.68 -11.41 4.26
C ALA A 137 -9.19 -12.73 4.84
N ALA A 138 -8.50 -13.30 5.83
CA ALA A 138 -8.90 -14.53 6.51
C ALA A 138 -10.24 -14.37 7.26
N ALA A 139 -10.40 -13.24 7.96
CA ALA A 139 -11.65 -12.92 8.67
C ALA A 139 -12.84 -12.77 7.70
N MET A 140 -12.65 -12.07 6.58
CA MET A 140 -13.67 -11.92 5.53
C MET A 140 -14.02 -13.26 4.87
N ALA A 141 -13.03 -14.13 4.65
CA ALA A 141 -13.23 -15.47 4.10
C ALA A 141 -13.86 -16.46 5.11
N ARG A 142 -13.90 -16.12 6.40
CA ARG A 142 -14.36 -16.99 7.50
C ARG A 142 -13.65 -18.35 7.50
N GLN A 143 -12.38 -18.37 7.10
CA GLN A 143 -11.56 -19.57 6.99
C GLN A 143 -10.22 -19.35 7.67
N LEU A 144 -9.77 -20.35 8.43
CA LEU A 144 -8.46 -20.29 9.07
C LEU A 144 -7.35 -20.35 8.01
N PRO A 145 -6.33 -19.49 8.11
CA PRO A 145 -5.17 -19.57 7.23
C PRO A 145 -4.43 -20.92 7.39
N HIS A 146 -3.71 -21.32 6.34
CA HIS A 146 -2.76 -22.43 6.43
C HIS A 146 -1.73 -22.19 7.54
N ARG A 147 -1.18 -23.26 8.13
CA ARG A 147 -0.24 -23.20 9.27
C ARG A 147 0.92 -22.23 9.05
N THR A 148 1.48 -22.23 7.83
CA THR A 148 2.55 -21.32 7.41
C THR A 148 2.14 -19.86 7.51
N ARG A 149 0.92 -19.50 7.08
CA ARG A 149 0.43 -18.13 7.19
C ARG A 149 0.17 -17.74 8.64
N LEU A 150 -0.36 -18.65 9.45
CA LEU A 150 -0.58 -18.40 10.87
C LEU A 150 0.75 -18.13 11.60
N LEU A 151 1.80 -18.90 11.31
CA LEU A 151 3.15 -18.65 11.82
C LEU A 151 3.66 -17.27 11.36
N GLY A 152 3.46 -16.93 10.09
CA GLY A 152 3.82 -15.61 9.56
C GLY A 152 3.10 -14.46 10.27
N LEU A 153 1.79 -14.61 10.52
CA LEU A 153 1.00 -13.65 11.29
C LEU A 153 1.52 -13.52 12.72
N ALA A 154 1.80 -14.63 13.40
CA ALA A 154 2.31 -14.63 14.77
C ALA A 154 3.69 -13.95 14.87
N LEU A 155 4.63 -14.30 13.98
CA LEU A 155 5.93 -13.64 13.88
C LEU A 155 5.77 -12.15 13.56
N GLY A 156 4.87 -11.84 12.63
CA GLY A 156 4.56 -10.48 12.24
C GLY A 156 4.13 -9.61 13.42
N VAL A 157 3.16 -10.09 14.19
CA VAL A 157 2.65 -9.43 15.41
C VAL A 157 3.75 -9.31 16.47
N ALA A 158 4.53 -10.37 16.69
CA ALA A 158 5.65 -10.32 17.63
C ALA A 158 6.66 -9.24 17.25
N GLY A 159 7.06 -9.16 15.97
CA GLY A 159 7.97 -8.11 15.49
C GLY A 159 7.39 -6.71 15.66
N VAL A 160 6.09 -6.53 15.45
CA VAL A 160 5.43 -5.23 15.65
C VAL A 160 5.45 -4.81 17.11
N VAL A 161 5.22 -5.74 18.04
CA VAL A 161 5.36 -5.49 19.47
C VAL A 161 6.80 -5.08 19.80
N LEU A 162 7.80 -5.79 19.27
CA LEU A 162 9.22 -5.45 19.46
C LEU A 162 9.58 -4.06 18.92
N ILE A 163 8.96 -3.63 17.80
CA ILE A 163 9.13 -2.27 17.27
C ILE A 163 8.57 -1.22 18.24
N ALA A 164 7.36 -1.45 18.74
CA ALA A 164 6.60 -0.48 19.53
C ALA A 164 7.06 -0.36 20.99
N LEU A 165 7.60 -1.43 21.58
CA LEU A 165 7.94 -1.50 23.00
C LEU A 165 8.86 -0.34 23.47
N PRO A 166 10.01 -0.06 22.83
CA PRO A 166 10.90 1.01 23.29
C PRO A 166 10.22 2.38 23.30
N THR A 167 9.44 2.68 22.26
CA THR A 167 8.72 3.96 22.13
C THR A 167 7.55 4.07 23.09
N ALA A 168 6.93 2.95 23.49
CA ALA A 168 5.88 2.95 24.52
C ALA A 168 6.46 3.30 25.91
N ASP A 169 7.71 2.92 26.18
CA ASP A 169 8.39 3.16 27.45
C ASP A 169 8.93 4.60 27.59
N GLU A 170 9.02 5.37 26.50
CA GLU A 170 9.47 6.78 26.50
C GLU A 170 8.51 7.73 27.24
N GLY A 171 7.27 7.31 27.51
CA GLY A 171 6.26 8.10 28.21
C GLY A 171 5.57 9.16 27.32
N GLY A 172 4.84 10.09 27.93
CA GLY A 172 4.10 11.13 27.19
C GLY A 172 2.93 10.57 26.36
N ASN A 173 2.75 11.08 25.13
CA ASN A 173 1.68 10.64 24.22
C ASN A 173 2.15 9.61 23.17
N SER A 174 3.30 8.98 23.38
CA SER A 174 3.87 8.00 22.44
C SER A 174 2.97 6.78 22.23
N LEU A 175 2.27 6.31 23.27
CA LEU A 175 1.23 5.27 23.13
C LEU A 175 0.08 5.72 22.21
N GLY A 176 -0.32 6.99 22.28
CA GLY A 176 -1.34 7.57 21.41
C GLY A 176 -0.90 7.53 19.94
N GLY A 177 0.35 7.92 19.67
CA GLY A 177 0.95 7.83 18.34
C GLY A 177 1.01 6.40 17.80
N ILE A 178 1.47 5.45 18.62
CA ILE A 178 1.49 4.03 18.28
C ILE A 178 0.08 3.53 17.96
N ALA A 179 -0.92 3.86 18.80
CA ALA A 179 -2.32 3.46 18.59
C ALA A 179 -2.90 4.01 17.27
N MET A 180 -2.57 5.25 16.90
CA MET A 180 -2.96 5.84 15.62
C MET A 180 -2.35 5.09 14.43
N ILE A 181 -1.08 4.68 14.52
CA ILE A 181 -0.42 3.87 13.48
C ILE A 181 -1.13 2.52 13.35
N PHE A 182 -1.39 1.82 14.45
CA PHE A 182 -2.13 0.56 14.43
C PHE A 182 -3.53 0.70 13.81
N ALA A 183 -4.26 1.76 14.17
CA ALA A 183 -5.54 2.06 13.56
C ALA A 183 -5.42 2.24 12.04
N ALA A 184 -4.41 2.98 11.55
CA ALA A 184 -4.14 3.13 10.13
C ALA A 184 -3.89 1.79 9.43
N LEU A 185 -3.13 0.86 10.05
CA LEU A 185 -2.86 -0.47 9.49
C LEU A 185 -4.12 -1.35 9.41
N VAL A 186 -5.01 -1.26 10.41
CA VAL A 186 -6.32 -1.93 10.36
C VAL A 186 -7.14 -1.40 9.19
N PHE A 187 -7.21 -0.07 9.03
CA PHE A 187 -7.88 0.57 7.89
C PHE A 187 -7.30 0.12 6.55
N TYR A 188 -5.97 0.06 6.41
CA TYR A 188 -5.31 -0.51 5.23
C TYR A 188 -5.65 -1.97 4.98
N GLY A 189 -5.75 -2.79 6.04
CA GLY A 189 -6.17 -4.18 5.95
C GLY A 189 -7.52 -4.33 5.24
N PHE A 190 -8.52 -3.56 5.64
CA PHE A 190 -9.83 -3.53 4.98
C PHE A 190 -9.77 -2.89 3.59
N ALA A 191 -9.11 -1.74 3.47
CA ALA A 191 -9.02 -0.98 2.24
C ALA A 191 -8.47 -1.82 1.09
N LEU A 192 -7.35 -2.51 1.30
CA LEU A 192 -6.66 -3.24 0.24
C LEU A 192 -7.45 -4.49 -0.21
N ASN A 193 -8.19 -5.14 0.71
CA ASN A 193 -9.10 -6.24 0.35
C ASN A 193 -10.30 -5.77 -0.51
N VAL A 194 -10.78 -4.54 -0.30
CA VAL A 194 -11.83 -3.92 -1.14
C VAL A 194 -11.27 -3.34 -2.44
N ALA A 195 -10.04 -2.83 -2.40
CA ALA A 195 -9.41 -2.16 -3.54
C ALA A 195 -9.04 -3.13 -4.66
N VAL A 196 -8.49 -4.31 -4.32
CA VAL A 196 -7.99 -5.25 -5.34
C VAL A 196 -9.06 -5.62 -6.39
N PRO A 197 -10.27 -6.07 -6.04
CA PRO A 197 -11.30 -6.40 -7.03
C PRO A 197 -11.74 -5.19 -7.88
N LEU A 198 -11.81 -4.00 -7.28
CA LEU A 198 -12.17 -2.78 -7.99
C LEU A 198 -11.09 -2.35 -8.98
N GLN A 199 -9.82 -2.45 -8.58
CA GLN A 199 -8.69 -2.13 -9.46
C GLN A 199 -8.57 -3.13 -10.61
N GLN A 200 -8.88 -4.41 -10.39
CA GLN A 200 -8.97 -5.41 -11.45
C GLN A 200 -10.11 -5.10 -12.43
N ARG A 201 -11.25 -4.61 -11.93
CA ARG A 201 -12.43 -4.33 -12.76
C ARG A 201 -12.33 -3.02 -13.55
N TYR A 202 -11.81 -1.96 -12.94
CA TYR A 202 -11.84 -0.60 -13.51
C TYR A 202 -10.45 -0.05 -13.89
N GLY A 203 -9.39 -0.76 -13.53
CA GLY A 203 -8.01 -0.27 -13.58
C GLY A 203 -7.58 0.41 -12.28
N SER A 204 -6.30 0.32 -11.94
CA SER A 204 -5.76 0.87 -10.69
C SER A 204 -5.88 2.40 -10.64
N LEU A 205 -5.47 3.10 -11.71
CA LEU A 205 -5.44 4.57 -11.73
C LEU A 205 -6.85 5.21 -11.66
N PRO A 206 -7.87 4.72 -12.38
CA PRO A 206 -9.23 5.22 -12.24
C PRO A 206 -9.84 5.09 -10.84
N VAL A 207 -9.53 3.99 -10.14
CA VAL A 207 -9.98 3.77 -8.75
C VAL A 207 -9.28 4.75 -7.83
N LEU A 208 -7.94 4.79 -7.87
CA LEU A 208 -7.12 5.67 -7.04
C LEU A 208 -7.49 7.14 -7.18
N TRP A 209 -7.67 7.63 -8.41
CA TRP A 209 -7.99 9.03 -8.65
C TRP A 209 -9.32 9.44 -8.01
N ARG A 210 -10.33 8.56 -8.03
CA ARG A 210 -11.64 8.83 -7.40
C ARG A 210 -11.62 8.64 -5.89
N THR A 211 -10.86 7.66 -5.40
CA THR A 211 -10.57 7.48 -3.97
C THR A 211 -9.90 8.72 -3.39
N GLN A 212 -8.95 9.33 -4.11
CA GLN A 212 -8.30 10.59 -3.71
C GLN A 212 -9.27 11.77 -3.73
N ALA A 213 -10.14 11.86 -4.74
CA ALA A 213 -11.17 12.90 -4.79
C ALA A 213 -12.08 12.86 -3.55
N VAL A 214 -12.53 11.66 -3.17
CA VAL A 214 -13.33 11.45 -1.95
C VAL A 214 -12.54 11.88 -0.72
N ALA A 215 -11.30 11.42 -0.59
CA ALA A 215 -10.49 11.74 0.58
C ALA A 215 -10.18 13.22 0.71
N LEU A 216 -9.94 13.92 -0.41
CA LEU A 216 -9.75 15.36 -0.43
C LEU A 216 -10.99 16.07 0.09
N VAL A 217 -12.19 15.70 -0.39
CA VAL A 217 -13.46 16.29 0.08
C VAL A 217 -13.68 16.04 1.57
N LEU A 218 -13.36 14.83 2.05
CA LEU A 218 -13.55 14.48 3.47
C LEU A 218 -12.55 15.16 4.39
N THR A 219 -11.30 15.39 3.94
CA THR A 219 -10.23 15.90 4.79
C THR A 219 -10.05 17.42 4.73
N ALA A 220 -10.41 18.06 3.61
CA ALA A 220 -10.23 19.50 3.43
C ALA A 220 -10.89 20.38 4.51
N PRO A 221 -12.11 20.09 5.01
CA PRO A 221 -12.74 20.90 6.05
C PRO A 221 -11.95 20.94 7.36
N PHE A 222 -11.22 19.88 7.69
CA PHE A 222 -10.42 19.81 8.92
C PHE A 222 -9.14 20.63 8.86
N ALA A 223 -8.64 20.95 7.66
CA ALA A 223 -7.47 21.82 7.50
C ALA A 223 -7.80 23.31 7.66
N VAL A 224 -9.04 23.72 7.34
CA VAL A 224 -9.45 25.14 7.30
C VAL A 224 -9.10 25.91 8.58
N PRO A 225 -9.39 25.40 9.80
CA PRO A 225 -9.09 26.12 11.03
C PRO A 225 -7.59 26.34 11.27
N GLU A 226 -6.73 25.47 10.74
CA GLU A 226 -5.28 25.46 11.00
C GLU A 226 -4.48 26.12 9.85
N LEU A 227 -5.13 26.62 8.80
CA LEU A 227 -4.43 27.27 7.67
C LEU A 227 -3.62 28.51 8.08
N GLY A 228 -4.04 29.20 9.15
CA GLY A 228 -3.33 30.37 9.68
C GLY A 228 -1.97 30.03 10.32
N ASP A 229 -1.79 28.78 10.74
CA ASP A 229 -0.57 28.31 11.42
C ASP A 229 0.45 27.71 10.44
N VAL A 230 0.19 27.81 9.13
CA VAL A 230 1.10 27.33 8.08
C VAL A 230 2.29 28.28 7.94
N HIS A 231 3.49 27.73 8.06
CA HIS A 231 4.76 28.43 7.89
C HIS A 231 5.45 27.94 6.61
N LEU A 232 5.40 28.77 5.57
CA LEU A 232 5.96 28.44 4.26
C LEU A 232 7.48 28.56 4.26
N ALA A 233 8.17 27.47 4.59
CA ALA A 233 9.60 27.29 4.40
C ALA A 233 9.88 26.31 3.25
N TRP A 234 11.04 26.48 2.60
CA TRP A 234 11.38 25.70 1.40
C TRP A 234 11.41 24.18 1.66
N LYS A 235 11.94 23.74 2.82
CA LYS A 235 12.12 22.33 3.17
C LYS A 235 10.77 21.61 3.43
N PRO A 236 9.87 22.11 4.31
CA PRO A 236 8.52 21.56 4.45
C PRO A 236 7.71 21.56 3.16
N VAL A 237 7.81 22.61 2.35
CA VAL A 237 7.09 22.69 1.06
C VAL A 237 7.57 21.62 0.09
N LEU A 238 8.89 21.41 -0.05
CA LEU A 238 9.43 20.34 -0.88
C LEU A 238 9.05 18.95 -0.38
N ALA A 239 9.07 18.74 0.94
CA ALA A 239 8.61 17.48 1.53
C ALA A 239 7.12 17.21 1.21
N MET A 240 6.28 18.24 1.29
CA MET A 240 4.86 18.16 0.94
C MET A 240 4.64 17.85 -0.54
N VAL A 241 5.39 18.49 -1.43
CA VAL A 241 5.38 18.19 -2.87
C VAL A 241 5.82 16.75 -3.11
N GLY A 242 6.88 16.29 -2.44
CA GLY A 242 7.33 14.90 -2.47
C GLY A 242 6.24 13.91 -2.05
N LEU A 243 5.55 14.17 -0.93
CA LEU A 243 4.44 13.35 -0.44
C LEU A 243 3.30 13.24 -1.45
N GLY A 244 2.88 14.37 -2.00
CA GLY A 244 1.75 14.41 -2.91
C GLY A 244 2.08 13.87 -4.30
N VAL A 245 3.07 14.46 -4.96
CA VAL A 245 3.43 14.13 -6.35
C VAL A 245 4.08 12.76 -6.43
N LEU A 246 5.17 12.53 -5.68
CA LEU A 246 5.91 11.28 -5.76
C LEU A 246 5.15 10.16 -5.07
N GLY A 247 4.81 10.34 -3.78
CA GLY A 247 4.21 9.28 -2.96
C GLY A 247 2.75 8.96 -3.30
N THR A 248 1.97 9.99 -3.66
CA THR A 248 0.52 9.87 -3.79
C THR A 248 0.06 9.90 -5.26
N ALA A 249 0.97 10.01 -6.24
CA ALA A 249 0.64 9.80 -7.65
C ALA A 249 1.65 8.90 -8.37
N LEU A 250 2.92 9.32 -8.47
CA LEU A 250 3.89 8.61 -9.33
C LEU A 250 4.23 7.21 -8.82
N ALA A 251 4.34 7.00 -7.50
CA ALA A 251 4.54 5.69 -6.92
C ALA A 251 3.38 4.73 -7.23
N TYR A 252 2.13 5.23 -7.26
CA TYR A 252 0.98 4.43 -7.67
C TYR A 252 0.99 4.10 -9.16
N VAL A 253 1.40 5.04 -10.01
CA VAL A 253 1.58 4.77 -11.45
C VAL A 253 2.63 3.69 -11.67
N ALA A 254 3.80 3.81 -11.01
CA ALA A 254 4.86 2.82 -11.09
C ALA A 254 4.41 1.45 -10.53
N MET A 255 3.67 1.43 -9.43
CA MET A 255 3.11 0.18 -8.89
C MET A 255 2.09 -0.45 -9.85
N ALA A 256 1.23 0.34 -10.48
CA ALA A 256 0.26 -0.17 -11.46
C ALA A 256 0.96 -0.75 -12.71
N ASP A 257 2.01 -0.09 -13.20
CA ASP A 257 2.84 -0.59 -14.30
C ASP A 257 3.56 -1.90 -13.91
N ASN A 258 4.21 -1.92 -12.75
CA ASN A 258 4.88 -3.10 -12.21
C ASN A 258 3.90 -4.27 -12.06
N ALA A 259 2.68 -4.02 -11.58
CA ALA A 259 1.65 -5.05 -11.43
C ALA A 259 1.18 -5.61 -12.77
N GLY A 260 1.07 -4.77 -13.81
CA GLY A 260 0.74 -5.21 -15.16
C GLY A 260 1.85 -6.02 -15.83
N ARG A 261 3.11 -5.66 -15.60
CA ARG A 261 4.29 -6.29 -16.24
C ARG A 261 4.78 -7.55 -15.52
N LEU A 262 4.86 -7.51 -14.19
CA LEU A 262 5.47 -8.55 -13.36
C LEU A 262 4.44 -9.43 -12.63
N GLY A 263 3.16 -9.05 -12.68
CA GLY A 263 2.10 -9.61 -11.88
C GLY A 263 2.04 -8.99 -10.47
N SER A 264 0.84 -8.96 -9.89
CA SER A 264 0.57 -8.28 -8.62
C SER A 264 1.50 -8.73 -7.49
N SER A 265 1.75 -10.03 -7.34
CA SER A 265 2.58 -10.57 -6.25
C SER A 265 4.03 -10.07 -6.30
N ARG A 266 4.68 -10.08 -7.49
CA ARG A 266 6.06 -9.60 -7.64
C ARG A 266 6.12 -8.09 -7.46
N ALA A 267 5.17 -7.34 -8.01
CA ALA A 267 5.10 -5.89 -7.85
C ALA A 267 4.97 -5.47 -6.39
N SER A 268 4.07 -6.12 -5.63
CA SER A 268 3.83 -5.82 -4.22
C SER A 268 5.02 -6.13 -3.31
N ALA A 269 5.96 -6.98 -3.74
CA ALA A 269 7.16 -7.26 -2.94
C ALA A 269 8.06 -6.03 -2.75
N SER A 270 7.96 -5.01 -3.61
CA SER A 270 8.68 -3.74 -3.42
C SER A 270 8.28 -3.02 -2.13
N VAL A 271 7.09 -3.26 -1.59
CA VAL A 271 6.59 -2.68 -0.34
C VAL A 271 7.43 -3.10 0.87
N TYR A 272 8.13 -4.24 0.82
CA TYR A 272 9.05 -4.66 1.88
C TYR A 272 10.27 -3.72 2.02
N LEU A 273 10.52 -2.83 1.05
CA LEU A 273 11.56 -1.80 1.15
C LEU A 273 11.14 -0.62 2.05
N ILE A 274 9.85 -0.39 2.25
CA ILE A 274 9.31 0.73 3.03
C ILE A 274 9.97 0.86 4.41
N PRO A 275 9.92 -0.17 5.28
CA PRO A 275 10.43 -0.04 6.64
C PRO A 275 11.96 0.13 6.68
N VAL A 276 12.69 -0.44 5.70
CA VAL A 276 14.15 -0.28 5.58
C VAL A 276 14.51 1.14 5.20
N VAL A 277 13.82 1.71 4.20
CA VAL A 277 14.07 3.08 3.73
C VAL A 277 13.69 4.10 4.80
N SER A 278 12.57 3.89 5.50
CA SER A 278 12.16 4.76 6.60
C SER A 278 13.16 4.74 7.75
N LEU A 279 13.64 3.56 8.15
CA LEU A 279 14.69 3.40 9.16
C LEU A 279 15.97 4.15 8.76
N LEU A 280 16.44 3.95 7.53
CA LEU A 280 17.67 4.59 7.05
C LEU A 280 17.55 6.11 7.01
N LEU A 281 16.44 6.65 6.51
CA LEU A 281 16.26 8.10 6.43
C LEU A 281 16.08 8.73 7.81
N GLY A 282 15.30 8.13 8.69
CA GLY A 282 15.13 8.68 10.04
C GLY A 282 16.42 8.60 10.85
N ALA A 283 17.13 7.46 10.82
CA ALA A 283 18.40 7.30 11.55
C ALA A 283 19.55 8.13 10.98
N LEU A 284 19.73 8.17 9.64
CA LEU A 284 20.91 8.80 9.01
C LEU A 284 20.70 10.26 8.62
N VAL A 285 19.47 10.67 8.31
CA VAL A 285 19.18 12.05 7.84
C VAL A 285 18.58 12.88 8.97
N ARG A 286 17.56 12.36 9.68
CA ARG A 286 16.96 13.06 10.83
C ARG A 286 17.71 12.85 12.15
N ASN A 287 18.72 11.97 12.18
CA ASN A 287 19.47 11.61 13.39
C ASN A 287 18.56 11.10 14.52
N GLU A 288 17.49 10.39 14.16
CA GLU A 288 16.57 9.78 15.12
C GLU A 288 17.27 8.65 15.88
N ALA A 289 17.13 8.64 17.21
CA ALA A 289 17.58 7.52 18.02
C ALA A 289 16.65 6.32 17.79
N VAL A 290 17.18 5.24 17.22
CA VAL A 290 16.42 4.01 16.98
C VAL A 290 16.93 2.91 17.89
N ALA A 291 16.05 2.39 18.73
CA ALA A 291 16.36 1.27 19.60
C ALA A 291 16.72 0.02 18.77
N VAL A 292 17.76 -0.70 19.19
CA VAL A 292 18.17 -1.97 18.57
C VAL A 292 17.01 -2.97 18.56
N LEU A 293 16.20 -2.97 19.63
CA LEU A 293 15.00 -3.81 19.72
C LEU A 293 14.01 -3.53 18.59
N SER A 294 13.83 -2.27 18.20
CA SER A 294 12.95 -1.91 17.08
C SER A 294 13.49 -2.37 15.74
N VAL A 295 14.82 -2.35 15.53
CA VAL A 295 15.45 -2.88 14.32
C VAL A 295 15.27 -4.40 14.24
N VAL A 296 15.47 -5.13 15.35
CA VAL A 296 15.21 -6.57 15.43
C VAL A 296 13.74 -6.85 15.16
N GLY A 297 12.83 -6.10 15.78
CA GLY A 297 11.39 -6.19 15.56
C GLY A 297 11.02 -6.00 14.09
N CYS A 298 11.60 -5.01 13.41
CA CYS A 298 11.43 -4.76 11.98
C CYS A 298 11.84 -5.97 11.13
N ALA A 299 13.00 -6.57 11.39
CA ALA A 299 13.44 -7.78 10.70
C ALA A 299 12.45 -8.95 10.93
N VAL A 300 12.00 -9.15 12.17
CA VAL A 300 11.03 -10.19 12.52
C VAL A 300 9.67 -9.95 11.83
N THR A 301 9.19 -8.71 11.80
CA THR A 301 7.96 -8.32 11.11
C THR A 301 8.05 -8.58 9.62
N LEU A 302 9.16 -8.24 8.97
CA LEU A 302 9.39 -8.48 7.54
C LEU A 302 9.37 -9.98 7.21
N VAL A 303 10.06 -10.79 8.01
CA VAL A 303 10.04 -12.26 7.86
C VAL A 303 8.64 -12.82 8.05
N GLY A 304 7.92 -12.37 9.09
CA GLY A 304 6.54 -12.77 9.35
C GLY A 304 5.58 -12.39 8.21
N ALA A 305 5.66 -11.14 7.74
CA ALA A 305 4.86 -10.63 6.63
C ALA A 305 5.14 -11.36 5.31
N TRP A 306 6.40 -11.72 5.05
CA TRP A 306 6.76 -12.54 3.89
C TRP A 306 6.19 -13.96 3.99
N LEU A 307 6.27 -14.58 5.17
CA LEU A 307 5.74 -15.93 5.40
C LEU A 307 4.20 -15.94 5.32
N ALA A 308 3.54 -14.90 5.83
CA ALA A 308 2.09 -14.71 5.74
C ALA A 308 1.59 -14.53 4.30
N GLY A 309 2.41 -13.92 3.44
CA GLY A 309 2.11 -13.72 2.01
C GLY A 309 2.29 -14.97 1.13
N ARG A 310 2.84 -16.07 1.65
CA ARG A 310 3.01 -17.32 0.90
C ARG A 310 1.67 -18.07 0.75
N ARG A 311 1.43 -18.61 -0.44
CA ARG A 311 0.23 -19.40 -0.76
C ARG A 311 0.20 -20.69 0.02
#